data_AF-A0A413F1N8-F1
#
_entry.id   AF-A0A413F1N8-F1
#
_cell.length_a   1.000
_cell.length_b   1.000
_cell.length_c   1.000
_cell.angle_alpha   90.00
_cell.angle_beta   90.00
_cell.angle_gamma   90.00
#
_symmetry.space_group_name_H-M   'P 1'
#
loop_
_entity.id
_entity.type
_entity.pdbx_description
1 polymer ?
#
loop_
_entity_poly.entity_id
_entity_poly.type
_entity_poly.pdbx_seq_one_letter_code
_entity_poly.pdbx_strand_id
1 'polypeptide(L)'
;MPRGKTGPAARGATAHGRAYLSSPLYHYEFTSRGREEANEEKLRRWKREQALFMQRWSEFFLSGDPWLGPNLSAESEYFSY
;
A
#
# COMPACT_ATOMS: atom_id res chain seq x y z
N MET A 1 -53.71 -28.12 -23.92
CA MET A 1 -53.33 -26.92 -23.11
C MET A 1 -53.50 -27.33 -21.65
N PRO A 2 -52.45 -27.23 -20.80
CA PRO A 2 -51.62 -26.04 -20.53
C PRO A 2 -50.16 -26.22 -21.03
N ARG A 3 -49.58 -25.26 -21.75
CA ARG A 3 -48.73 -24.14 -21.26
C ARG A 3 -47.70 -24.62 -20.24
N GLY A 4 -46.47 -24.92 -20.69
CA GLY A 4 -45.33 -23.97 -20.66
C GLY A 4 -44.62 -24.10 -19.31
N LYS A 5 -43.31 -24.34 -19.21
CA LYS A 5 -42.23 -23.48 -19.70
C LYS A 5 -40.94 -24.31 -19.78
N THR A 6 -40.22 -24.13 -20.88
CA THR A 6 -38.78 -24.41 -20.99
C THR A 6 -38.03 -23.62 -19.92
N GLY A 7 -37.51 -24.29 -18.89
CA GLY A 7 -36.49 -23.71 -18.01
C GLY A 7 -35.13 -23.88 -18.67
N PRO A 8 -34.26 -22.85 -18.72
CA PRO A 8 -32.95 -23.01 -19.30
C PRO A 8 -32.14 -23.97 -18.45
N ALA A 9 -31.49 -24.95 -19.09
CA ALA A 9 -30.39 -25.69 -18.47
C ALA A 9 -29.39 -24.65 -17.95
N ALA A 10 -29.17 -24.64 -16.63
CA ALA A 10 -28.17 -23.81 -15.99
C ALA A 10 -26.81 -24.17 -16.60
N ARG A 11 -26.36 -23.38 -17.59
CA ARG A 11 -25.00 -23.44 -18.07
C ARG A 11 -24.13 -23.09 -16.87
N GLY A 12 -23.29 -24.04 -16.49
CA GLY A 12 -22.34 -23.89 -15.40
C GLY A 12 -21.55 -22.60 -15.58
N ALA A 13 -21.82 -21.62 -14.72
CA ALA A 13 -20.86 -20.57 -14.45
C ALA A 13 -19.79 -21.22 -13.57
N THR A 14 -18.74 -21.73 -14.22
CA THR A 14 -17.49 -22.05 -13.55
C THR A 14 -16.92 -20.73 -13.06
N ALA A 15 -17.37 -20.29 -11.88
CA ALA A 15 -16.74 -19.21 -11.15
C ALA A 15 -15.38 -19.74 -10.68
N HIS A 16 -14.36 -19.59 -11.53
CA HIS A 16 -12.97 -19.66 -11.11
C HIS A 16 -12.65 -18.40 -10.28
N GLY A 17 -13.37 -18.22 -9.18
CA GLY A 17 -13.03 -17.26 -8.15
C GLY A 17 -11.80 -17.80 -7.44
N ARG A 18 -10.62 -17.33 -7.84
CA ARG A 18 -9.39 -17.59 -7.10
C ARG A 18 -9.59 -16.92 -5.73
N ALA A 19 -9.91 -17.72 -4.71
CA ALA A 19 -9.95 -17.24 -3.34
C ALA A 19 -8.51 -16.87 -2.96
N TYR A 20 -8.22 -15.57 -2.92
CA TYR A 20 -7.01 -15.08 -2.29
C TYR A 20 -7.20 -15.28 -0.78
N LEU A 21 -6.52 -16.28 -0.23
CA LEU A 21 -6.41 -16.42 1.22
C LEU A 21 -5.64 -15.22 1.75
N SER A 22 -6.34 -14.29 2.41
CA SER A 22 -5.72 -13.19 3.13
C SER A 22 -4.89 -13.75 4.28
N SER A 23 -3.58 -13.59 4.22
CA SER A 23 -2.71 -13.91 5.36
C SER A 23 -2.69 -12.71 6.32
N PRO A 24 -3.19 -12.83 7.56
CA PRO A 24 -3.09 -11.74 8.52
C PRO A 24 -1.61 -11.57 8.93
N LEU A 25 -1.05 -10.40 8.63
CA LEU A 25 0.26 -9.97 9.10
C LEU A 25 0.09 -9.28 10.45
N TYR A 26 0.61 -9.88 11.52
CA TYR A 26 0.67 -9.27 12.84
C TYR A 26 1.94 -8.43 12.96
N HIS A 27 1.78 -7.14 13.27
CA HIS A 27 2.89 -6.24 13.58
C HIS A 27 2.83 -5.86 15.06
N TYR A 28 3.83 -6.27 15.85
CA TYR A 28 3.95 -5.89 17.25
C TYR A 28 4.91 -4.72 17.37
N GLU A 29 4.36 -3.54 17.67
CA GLU A 29 5.14 -2.34 17.90
C GLU A 29 5.49 -2.19 19.38
N PHE A 30 6.67 -1.63 19.64
CA PHE A 30 7.07 -1.32 21.01
C PHE A 30 6.20 -0.19 21.56
N THR A 31 5.66 -0.34 22.77
CA THR A 31 4.73 0.62 23.36
C THR A 31 5.32 2.01 23.57
N SER A 32 6.65 2.12 23.65
CA SER A 32 7.40 3.39 23.75
C SER A 32 7.84 3.99 22.42
N ARG A 33 7.41 3.46 21.27
CA ARG A 33 7.72 4.05 19.96
C ARG A 33 7.39 5.55 19.97
N GLY A 34 8.33 6.37 19.49
CA GLY A 34 8.20 7.83 19.50
C GLY A 34 8.48 8.53 20.83
N ARG A 35 8.74 7.78 21.92
CA ARG A 35 9.14 8.31 23.24
C ARG A 35 10.60 8.04 23.60
N GLU A 36 11.40 7.60 22.63
CA GLU A 36 12.83 7.39 22.86
C GLU A 36 13.52 8.76 23.05
N GLU A 37 14.36 8.86 24.09
CA GLU A 37 15.20 10.03 24.29
C GLU A 37 16.12 10.25 23.09
N ALA A 38 16.32 11.51 22.72
CA ALA A 38 17.19 11.89 21.62
C ALA A 38 18.64 11.49 21.95
N ASN A 39 19.12 10.42 21.30
CA ASN A 39 20.51 9.97 21.37
C ASN A 39 21.28 10.48 20.14
N GLU A 40 22.37 11.22 20.36
CA GLU A 40 23.17 11.82 19.29
C GLU A 40 23.76 10.81 18.28
N GLU A 41 24.15 9.63 18.75
CA GLU A 41 24.66 8.56 17.90
C GLU A 41 23.55 8.01 17.00
N LYS A 42 22.38 7.74 17.59
CA LYS A 42 21.19 7.32 16.83
C LYS A 42 20.83 8.38 15.78
N LEU A 43 20.86 9.66 16.14
CA LEU A 43 20.58 10.76 15.22
C LEU A 43 21.61 10.85 14.08
N ARG A 44 22.91 10.70 14.37
CA ARG A 44 23.96 10.65 13.34
C ARG A 44 23.78 9.47 12.40
N ARG A 45 23.46 8.28 12.93
CA ARG A 45 23.17 7.10 12.11
C ARG A 45 21.97 7.35 11.21
N TRP A 46 20.87 7.86 11.77
CA TRP A 46 19.65 8.18 11.03
C TRP A 46 19.90 9.16 9.88
N LYS A 47 20.62 10.26 10.13
CA LYS A 47 20.97 11.24 9.08
C LYS A 47 21.80 10.63 7.95
N ARG A 48 22.75 9.73 8.28
CA ARG A 48 23.55 9.02 7.27
C ARG A 48 22.70 8.08 6.43
N GLU A 49 21.80 7.33 7.05
CA GLU A 49 20.88 6.43 6.35
C GLU A 49 19.90 7.19 5.47
N GLN A 50 19.37 8.32 5.95
CA GLN A 50 18.52 9.22 5.17
C GLN A 50 19.28 9.75 3.94
N ALA A 51 20.52 10.22 4.12
CA ALA A 51 21.34 10.69 3.01
C ALA A 51 21.61 9.60 1.97
N LEU A 52 21.93 8.38 2.41
CA LEU A 52 22.15 7.23 1.52
C LEU A 52 20.88 6.89 0.73
N PHE A 53 19.73 6.89 1.41
CA PHE A 53 18.43 6.64 0.79
C PHE A 53 18.11 7.68 -0.30
N MET A 54 18.25 8.97 0.04
CA MET A 54 18.01 10.07 -0.89
C MET A 54 18.99 10.06 -2.07
N GLN A 55 20.27 9.72 -1.83
CA GLN A 55 21.26 9.61 -2.90
C GLN A 55 20.93 8.46 -3.85
N ARG A 56 20.56 7.30 -3.32
CA ARG A 56 20.34 6.09 -4.10
C ARG A 56 19.12 6.17 -5.00
N TRP A 57 18.08 6.85 -4.54
CA TRP A 57 16.76 6.94 -5.19
C TRP A 57 16.42 8.39 -5.56
N SER A 58 17.46 9.17 -5.89
CA SER A 58 17.33 10.61 -6.14
C SER A 58 16.34 10.92 -7.27
N GLU A 59 16.17 10.02 -8.25
CA GLU A 59 15.20 10.21 -9.33
C GLU A 59 13.78 10.48 -8.81
N PHE A 60 13.28 9.72 -7.83
CA PHE A 60 11.91 9.87 -7.32
C PHE A 60 11.68 11.21 -6.63
N PHE A 61 12.72 11.80 -6.04
CA PHE A 61 12.65 13.12 -5.41
C PHE A 61 12.73 14.26 -6.44
N LEU A 62 13.36 14.03 -7.59
CA LEU A 62 13.56 15.04 -8.62
C LEU A 62 12.48 15.01 -9.71
N SER A 63 12.07 13.81 -10.14
CA SER A 63 11.06 13.61 -11.18
C SER A 63 9.64 13.42 -10.62
N GLY A 64 9.50 13.26 -9.31
CA GLY A 64 8.24 12.87 -8.68
C GLY A 64 7.95 11.37 -8.82
N ASP A 65 6.84 10.94 -8.21
CA ASP A 65 6.40 9.55 -8.25
C ASP A 65 5.78 9.21 -9.61
N PRO A 66 6.39 8.32 -10.42
CA PRO A 66 5.84 7.92 -11.72
C PRO A 66 4.52 7.15 -11.60
N TRP A 67 4.15 6.69 -10.40
CA TRP A 67 2.91 5.97 -10.13
C TRP A 67 1.80 6.86 -9.56
N LEU A 68 2.05 8.15 -9.41
CA LEU A 68 1.00 9.10 -9.01
C LEU A 68 -0.04 9.19 -10.12
N GLY A 69 -1.21 8.60 -9.88
CA GLY A 69 -2.32 8.62 -10.84
C GLY A 69 -2.83 10.04 -11.07
N PRO A 70 -3.48 10.32 -12.22
CA PRO A 70 -3.97 11.67 -12.56
C PRO A 70 -5.05 12.21 -11.62
N ASN A 71 -5.66 11.34 -10.81
CA ASN A 71 -6.67 11.70 -9.81
C ASN A 71 -6.06 12.02 -8.43
N LEU A 72 -4.74 11.90 -8.30
CA LEU A 72 -3.99 12.18 -7.07
C LEU A 72 -3.08 13.37 -7.32
N SER A 73 -2.97 14.25 -6.33
CA SER A 73 -2.02 15.37 -6.34
C SER A 73 -1.01 15.18 -5.22
N ALA A 74 0.28 15.33 -5.55
CA ALA A 74 1.37 15.34 -4.58
C ALA A 74 1.28 16.54 -3.63
N GLU A 75 0.55 17.59 -4.02
CA GLU A 75 0.38 18.84 -3.28
C GLU A 75 -0.93 18.86 -2.46
N SER A 76 -1.68 17.75 -2.46
CA SER A 76 -2.91 17.66 -1.67
C SER A 76 -2.59 17.78 -0.18
N GLU A 77 -3.32 18.66 0.52
CA GLU A 77 -3.25 18.81 1.98
C GLU A 77 -3.56 17.51 2.72
N TYR A 78 -4.23 16.55 2.06
CA TYR A 78 -4.44 15.22 2.61
C TYR A 78 -3.12 14.48 2.91
N PHE A 79 -2.04 14.79 2.19
CA PHE A 79 -0.73 14.16 2.35
C PHE A 79 0.30 15.04 3.09
N SER A 80 -0.08 16.22 3.59
CA SER A 80 0.85 17.20 4.17
C SER A 80 1.05 17.12 5.68
N TYR A 81 0.73 15.97 6.32
CA TYR A 81 0.83 15.76 7.77
C TYR A 81 2.05 14.93 8.18
#